data_AF-O93416-F1
#
_entry.id   AF-O93416-F1
#
_cell.length_a   1.000
_cell.length_b   1.000
_cell.length_c   1.000
_cell.angle_alpha   90.00
_cell.angle_beta   90.00
_cell.angle_gamma   90.00
#
_symmetry.space_group_name_H-M   'P 1'
#
loop_
_entity.id
_entity.type
_entity.pdbx_description
1 polymer ?
#
loop_
_entity_poly.entity_id
_entity_poly.type
_entity_poly.pdbx_seq_one_letter_code
_entity_poly.pdbx_strand_id
1 'polypeptide(L)'
;VPCQIFQDDTKTLIKTIVTRINDISHTSVSAKQSVTGLDFIPGLHPILSLSKMDQTLAVYQQVLTSLPSQNVLQIANDLENLRDLLHLLAFSKSCSLPQTSGLHKPESLDGVLEALLYSTEVVALSRLQGSLQDILQQLDISPEC
;
A
#
# COMPACT_ATOMS: atom_id res chain seq x y z
N VAL A 1 5.60 10.53 -24.07
CA VAL A 1 6.71 10.80 -23.12
C VAL A 1 6.24 10.88 -21.67
N PRO A 2 5.17 11.63 -21.30
CA PRO A 2 4.75 11.74 -19.90
C PRO A 2 4.44 10.39 -19.22
N CYS A 3 3.76 9.49 -19.93
CA CYS A 3 3.41 8.17 -19.40
C CYS A 3 4.63 7.34 -18.95
N GLN A 4 5.74 7.37 -19.70
CA GLN A 4 6.93 6.61 -19.35
C GLN A 4 7.59 7.17 -18.09
N ILE A 5 7.68 8.49 -17.98
CA ILE A 5 8.24 9.17 -16.80
C ILE A 5 7.44 8.81 -15.55
N PHE A 6 6.11 8.99 -15.59
CA PHE A 6 5.27 8.65 -14.43
C PHE A 6 5.32 7.17 -14.08
N GLN A 7 5.41 6.28 -15.08
CA GLN A 7 5.58 4.86 -14.84
C GLN A 7 6.92 4.56 -14.15
N ASP A 8 8.02 5.15 -14.61
CA ASP A 8 9.35 4.93 -14.04
C ASP A 8 9.47 5.53 -12.62
N ASP A 9 8.86 6.69 -12.38
CA ASP A 9 8.78 7.32 -11.05
C ASP A 9 7.95 6.45 -10.10
N THR A 10 6.80 5.93 -10.56
CA THR A 10 5.94 5.00 -9.80
C THR A 10 6.74 3.76 -9.40
N LYS A 11 7.44 3.13 -10.37
CA LYS A 11 8.28 1.94 -10.12
C LYS A 11 9.42 2.23 -9.15
N THR A 12 10.05 3.40 -9.27
CA THR A 12 11.15 3.83 -8.39
C THR A 12 10.65 4.00 -6.96
N LEU A 13 9.52 4.67 -6.76
CA LEU A 13 8.93 4.86 -5.45
C LEU A 13 8.50 3.53 -4.82
N ILE A 14 7.88 2.62 -5.59
CA ILE A 14 7.55 1.27 -5.13
C ILE A 14 8.80 0.55 -4.57
N LYS A 15 9.92 0.59 -5.32
CA LYS A 15 11.18 -0.04 -4.88
C LYS A 15 11.71 0.61 -3.59
N THR A 16 11.64 1.93 -3.47
CA THR A 16 12.03 2.65 -2.25
C THR A 16 11.18 2.22 -1.05
N ILE A 17 9.86 2.11 -1.22
CA ILE A 17 8.95 1.65 -0.15
C ILE A 17 9.28 0.21 0.26
N VAL A 18 9.48 -0.69 -0.71
CA VAL A 18 9.86 -2.08 -0.44
C VAL A 18 11.17 -2.18 0.34
N THR A 19 12.18 -1.39 -0.02
CA THR A 19 13.44 -1.31 0.74
C THR A 19 13.21 -0.83 2.16
N ARG A 20 12.41 0.23 2.36
CA ARG A 20 12.07 0.76 3.69
C ARG A 20 11.35 -0.28 4.56
N ILE A 21 10.43 -1.06 3.97
CA ILE A 21 9.74 -2.16 4.66
C ILE A 21 10.74 -3.25 5.10
N ASN A 22 11.70 -3.60 4.24
CA ASN A 22 12.73 -4.58 4.57
C ASN A 22 13.59 -4.10 5.74
N ASP A 23 13.99 -2.84 5.75
CA ASP A 23 14.80 -2.26 6.82
C ASP A 23 14.09 -2.34 8.20
N ILE A 24 12.77 -2.12 8.22
CA ILE A 24 11.95 -2.29 9.44
C ILE A 24 11.84 -3.77 9.81
N SER A 25 11.58 -4.64 8.84
CA SER A 25 11.39 -6.08 9.05
C SER A 25 12.66 -6.76 9.58
N HIS A 26 13.84 -6.34 9.13
CA HIS A 26 15.13 -6.83 9.67
C HIS A 26 15.30 -6.56 11.16
N THR A 27 14.62 -5.55 11.72
CA THR A 27 14.61 -5.25 13.15
C THR A 27 13.49 -5.96 13.92
N SER A 28 12.49 -6.49 13.23
CA SER A 28 11.27 -7.08 13.82
C SER A 28 11.31 -8.60 13.73
N VAL A 29 11.59 -9.25 14.85
CA VAL A 29 11.70 -10.72 14.94
C VAL A 29 10.37 -11.40 14.61
N SER A 30 10.36 -12.20 13.55
CA SER A 30 9.42 -13.26 13.15
C SER A 30 8.17 -13.46 14.02
N ALA A 31 7.02 -12.94 13.59
CA ALA A 31 5.72 -13.40 14.07
C ALA A 31 5.10 -14.35 13.04
N LYS A 32 5.45 -15.64 13.12
CA LYS A 32 4.59 -16.72 12.60
C LYS A 32 3.38 -16.87 13.54
N GLN A 33 2.48 -15.90 13.51
CA GLN A 33 1.18 -16.01 14.17
C GLN A 33 0.10 -15.82 13.11
N SER A 34 -0.77 -16.82 12.97
CA SER A 34 -2.03 -16.63 12.26
C SER A 34 -2.88 -15.68 13.10
N VAL A 35 -2.88 -14.40 12.75
CA VAL A 35 -3.70 -13.40 13.43
C VAL A 35 -5.08 -13.40 12.78
N THR A 36 -6.10 -13.84 13.52
CA THR A 36 -7.52 -13.68 13.15
C THR A 36 -7.96 -12.24 13.40
N GLY A 37 -8.85 -11.69 12.57
CA GLY A 37 -9.39 -10.33 12.74
C GLY A 37 -8.66 -9.24 11.92
N LEU A 38 -7.68 -9.62 11.09
CA LEU A 38 -7.01 -8.72 10.14
C LEU A 38 -7.57 -8.86 8.71
N ASP A 39 -8.84 -9.23 8.58
CA ASP A 39 -9.51 -9.40 7.28
C ASP A 39 -9.73 -8.06 6.55
N PHE A 40 -9.66 -6.95 7.29
CA PHE A 40 -9.69 -5.61 6.72
C PHE A 40 -8.40 -5.23 5.97
N ILE A 41 -7.28 -5.91 6.25
CA ILE A 41 -6.02 -5.70 5.52
C ILE A 41 -6.10 -6.51 4.22
N PRO A 42 -6.02 -5.86 3.05
CA PRO A 42 -6.11 -6.55 1.77
C PRO A 42 -5.18 -7.77 1.71
N GLY A 43 -5.73 -8.89 1.25
CA GLY A 43 -4.92 -10.08 0.95
C GLY A 43 -4.08 -9.90 -0.31
N LEU A 44 -3.20 -10.86 -0.58
CA LEU A 44 -2.48 -10.95 -1.84
C LEU A 44 -3.44 -11.45 -2.91
N HIS A 45 -3.90 -10.54 -3.76
CA HIS A 45 -4.71 -10.82 -4.93
C HIS A 45 -4.13 -10.05 -6.11
N PRO A 46 -4.16 -10.63 -7.33
CA PRO A 46 -3.67 -9.92 -8.51
C PRO A 46 -4.46 -8.62 -8.68
N ILE A 47 -3.76 -7.49 -8.61
CA ILE A 47 -4.33 -6.16 -8.81
C ILE A 47 -4.30 -5.87 -10.31
N LEU A 48 -5.46 -5.78 -10.95
CA LEU A 48 -5.51 -5.76 -12.43
C LEU A 48 -5.58 -4.36 -13.05
N SER A 49 -5.97 -3.34 -12.28
CA SER A 49 -6.20 -1.99 -12.82
C SER A 49 -5.66 -0.89 -11.92
N LEU A 50 -5.34 0.27 -12.51
CA LEU A 50 -4.84 1.45 -11.80
C LEU A 50 -5.84 1.91 -10.72
N SER A 51 -7.15 1.83 -10.97
CA SER A 51 -8.15 2.14 -9.94
C SER A 51 -8.08 1.18 -8.76
N LYS A 52 -7.85 -0.12 -9.00
CA LYS A 52 -7.74 -1.09 -7.92
C LYS A 52 -6.42 -0.94 -7.15
N MET A 53 -5.36 -0.52 -7.82
CA MET A 53 -4.08 -0.16 -7.17
C MET A 53 -4.30 1.00 -6.21
N ASP A 54 -4.90 2.11 -6.65
CA ASP A 54 -5.19 3.27 -5.80
C ASP A 54 -6.02 2.89 -4.57
N GLN A 55 -7.13 2.16 -4.75
CA GLN A 55 -7.97 1.70 -3.65
C GLN A 55 -7.21 0.84 -2.64
N THR A 56 -6.39 -0.08 -3.14
CA THR A 56 -5.60 -0.98 -2.28
C THR A 56 -4.60 -0.19 -1.46
N LEU A 57 -3.88 0.76 -2.08
CA LEU A 57 -2.93 1.64 -1.40
C LEU A 57 -3.64 2.55 -0.39
N ALA A 58 -4.84 3.05 -0.68
CA ALA A 58 -5.63 3.86 0.26
C ALA A 58 -5.97 3.09 1.54
N VAL A 59 -6.35 1.80 1.43
CA VAL A 59 -6.61 0.94 2.59
C VAL A 59 -5.33 0.76 3.41
N TYR A 60 -4.19 0.45 2.77
CA TYR A 60 -2.92 0.33 3.50
C TYR A 60 -2.51 1.63 4.16
N GLN A 61 -2.59 2.77 3.46
CA GLN A 61 -2.30 4.09 4.02
C GLN A 61 -3.09 4.32 5.31
N GLN A 62 -4.40 4.06 5.29
CA GLN A 62 -5.25 4.20 6.46
C GLN A 62 -4.85 3.28 7.62
N VAL A 63 -4.59 2.00 7.34
CA VAL A 63 -4.13 1.05 8.38
C VAL A 63 -2.81 1.55 8.97
N LEU A 64 -1.86 1.96 8.16
CA LEU A 64 -0.55 2.42 8.61
C LEU A 64 -0.64 3.72 9.42
N THR A 65 -1.48 4.69 9.04
CA THR A 65 -1.71 5.92 9.82
C THR A 65 -2.31 5.65 11.20
N SER A 66 -2.99 4.51 11.39
CA SER A 66 -3.54 4.11 12.69
C SER A 66 -2.54 3.42 13.62
N LEU A 67 -1.33 3.09 13.15
CA LEU A 67 -0.30 2.41 13.94
C LEU A 67 0.63 3.41 14.66
N PRO A 68 1.08 3.13 15.90
CA PRO A 68 1.87 4.06 16.71
C PRO A 68 3.37 4.12 16.37
N SER A 69 3.76 3.82 15.12
CA SER A 69 5.16 3.70 14.71
C SER A 69 5.59 4.82 13.74
N GLN A 70 6.65 5.56 14.08
CA GLN A 70 7.16 6.66 13.25
C GLN A 70 7.67 6.16 11.89
N ASN A 71 8.28 4.96 11.85
CA ASN A 71 8.74 4.35 10.60
C ASN A 71 7.56 4.02 9.68
N VAL A 72 6.44 3.57 10.26
CA VAL A 72 5.20 3.28 9.53
C VAL A 72 4.56 4.56 8.99
N LEU A 73 4.62 5.66 9.74
CA LEU A 73 4.09 6.95 9.27
C LEU A 73 4.81 7.46 8.00
N GLN A 74 6.12 7.24 7.88
CA GLN A 74 6.86 7.56 6.65
C GLN A 74 6.36 6.72 5.48
N ILE A 75 6.13 5.42 5.68
CA ILE A 75 5.56 4.56 4.65
C ILE A 75 4.16 5.05 4.24
N ALA A 76 3.32 5.46 5.20
CA ALA A 76 1.99 5.99 4.89
C ALA A 76 2.06 7.23 3.97
N ASN A 77 3.01 8.14 4.21
CA ASN A 77 3.23 9.29 3.32
C ASN A 77 3.80 8.87 1.95
N ASP A 78 4.69 7.87 1.91
CA ASP A 78 5.18 7.32 0.66
C ASP A 78 4.03 6.68 -0.17
N LEU A 79 3.05 6.06 0.49
CA LEU A 79 1.85 5.54 -0.17
C LEU A 79 0.95 6.66 -0.73
N GLU A 80 0.83 7.80 -0.04
CA GLU A 80 0.13 8.98 -0.57
C GLU A 80 0.77 9.45 -1.88
N ASN A 81 2.09 9.65 -1.85
CA ASN A 81 2.86 10.04 -3.04
C ASN A 81 2.72 9.02 -4.17
N LEU A 82 2.67 7.72 -3.84
CA LEU A 82 2.48 6.66 -4.83
C LEU A 82 1.10 6.73 -5.48
N ARG A 83 0.05 7.05 -4.71
CA ARG A 83 -1.30 7.24 -5.24
C ARG A 83 -1.37 8.45 -6.19
N ASP A 84 -0.72 9.56 -5.82
CA ASP A 84 -0.62 10.73 -6.70
C ASP A 84 0.06 10.39 -8.03
N LEU A 85 1.13 9.59 -8.01
CA LEU A 85 1.79 9.11 -9.22
C LEU A 85 0.88 8.19 -10.06
N LEU A 86 0.06 7.34 -9.43
CA LEU A 86 -0.95 6.54 -10.16
C LEU A 86 -2.01 7.42 -10.83
N HIS A 87 -2.45 8.49 -10.17
CA HIS A 87 -3.36 9.46 -10.76
C HIS A 87 -2.73 10.18 -11.97
N LEU A 88 -1.47 10.60 -11.87
CA LEU A 88 -0.73 11.21 -12.99
C LEU A 88 -0.51 10.22 -14.14
N LEU A 89 -0.19 8.96 -13.82
CA LEU A 89 -0.06 7.89 -14.81
C LEU A 89 -1.39 7.63 -15.53
N ALA A 90 -2.50 7.50 -14.79
CA ALA A 90 -3.83 7.35 -15.36
C ALA A 90 -4.21 8.54 -16.25
N PHE A 91 -3.98 9.76 -15.78
CA PHE A 91 -4.21 10.98 -16.57
C PHE A 91 -3.41 10.97 -17.88
N SER A 92 -2.15 10.53 -17.84
CA SER A 92 -1.31 10.40 -19.04
C SER A 92 -1.81 9.35 -20.04
N LYS A 93 -2.63 8.39 -19.58
CA LYS A 93 -3.35 7.40 -20.40
C LYS A 93 -4.74 7.87 -20.83
N SER A 94 -5.10 9.13 -20.58
CA SER A 94 -6.47 9.67 -20.79
C SER A 94 -7.54 9.00 -19.94
N CYS A 95 -7.15 8.49 -18.77
CA CYS A 95 -8.06 7.93 -17.77
C CYS A 95 -8.22 8.87 -16.57
N SER A 96 -9.38 8.77 -15.92
CA SER A 96 -9.64 9.39 -14.62
C SER A 96 -9.88 8.30 -13.59
N LEU A 97 -9.08 8.27 -12.53
CA LEU A 97 -9.37 7.39 -11.40
C LEU A 97 -10.43 8.06 -10.50
N PRO A 98 -11.38 7.28 -9.96
CA PRO A 98 -12.27 7.81 -8.94
C PRO A 98 -11.43 8.31 -7.77
N GLN A 99 -11.78 9.47 -7.21
CA GLN A 99 -11.18 9.86 -5.93
C GLN A 99 -11.60 8.81 -4.91
N THR A 100 -10.65 7.98 -4.47
CA THR A 100 -10.83 7.20 -3.25
C THR A 100 -10.68 8.18 -2.09
N SER A 101 -11.73 8.97 -1.85
CA SER A 101 -11.87 9.75 -0.62
C SER A 101 -11.87 8.75 0.53
N GLY A 102 -11.02 9.01 1.52
CA GLY A 102 -10.59 8.05 2.53
C GLY A 102 -11.71 7.11 2.93
N LEU A 103 -11.49 5.80 2.70
CA LEU A 103 -12.35 4.76 3.25
C LEU A 103 -12.70 5.19 4.67
N HIS A 104 -13.99 5.24 5.00
CA HIS A 104 -14.45 5.55 6.34
C HIS A 104 -13.57 4.82 7.34
N LYS A 105 -12.92 5.56 8.27
CA LYS A 105 -12.18 4.97 9.40
C LYS A 105 -13.06 3.84 9.91
N PRO A 106 -12.68 2.55 9.75
CA PRO A 106 -13.52 1.50 10.29
C PRO A 106 -13.59 1.80 11.77
N GLU A 107 -14.80 2.13 12.26
CA GLU A 107 -15.04 2.46 13.66
C GLU A 107 -14.55 1.33 14.59
N SER A 108 -14.27 0.15 14.03
CA SER A 108 -13.72 -1.03 14.70
C SER A 108 -12.19 -1.10 14.81
N LEU A 109 -11.40 -0.21 14.19
CA LEU A 109 -9.92 -0.34 14.23
C LEU A 109 -9.33 -0.01 15.61
N ASP A 110 -9.84 1.02 16.28
CA ASP A 110 -9.23 1.53 17.53
C ASP A 110 -9.21 0.46 18.65
N GLY A 111 -10.17 -0.48 18.65
CA GLY A 111 -10.25 -1.55 19.66
C GLY A 111 -9.48 -2.83 19.33
N VAL A 112 -9.31 -3.17 18.05
CA VAL A 112 -8.65 -4.43 17.63
C VAL A 112 -7.14 -4.28 17.57
N LEU A 113 -6.65 -3.08 17.22
CA LEU A 113 -5.23 -2.83 17.03
C LEU A 113 -4.46 -2.83 18.36
N GLU A 114 -4.97 -2.20 19.42
CA GLU A 114 -4.29 -2.06 20.72
C GLU A 114 -3.77 -3.39 21.29
N ALA A 115 -4.56 -4.47 21.21
CA ALA A 115 -4.18 -5.78 21.77
C ALA A 115 -3.13 -6.54 20.93
N LEU A 116 -2.92 -6.12 19.68
CA LEU A 116 -2.21 -6.89 18.66
C LEU A 116 -1.27 -6.00 17.81
N LEU A 117 -0.86 -4.82 18.31
CA LEU A 117 -0.17 -3.78 17.54
C LEU A 117 1.04 -4.30 16.76
N TYR A 118 1.96 -5.00 17.43
CA TYR A 118 3.14 -5.58 16.77
C TYR A 118 2.75 -6.60 15.68
N SER A 119 1.73 -7.41 15.93
CA SER A 119 1.27 -8.40 14.95
C SER A 119 0.57 -7.73 13.77
N THR A 120 -0.12 -6.61 14.00
CA THR A 120 -0.79 -5.86 12.94
C THR A 120 0.21 -5.12 12.06
N GLU A 121 1.22 -4.45 12.66
CA GLU A 121 2.28 -3.80 11.89
C GLU A 121 3.00 -4.81 10.98
N VAL A 122 3.44 -5.94 11.53
CA VAL A 122 4.13 -6.99 10.76
C VAL A 122 3.25 -7.53 9.63
N VAL A 123 1.98 -7.84 9.90
CA VAL A 123 1.06 -8.36 8.88
C VAL A 123 0.76 -7.30 7.82
N ALA A 124 0.50 -6.06 8.21
CA ALA A 124 0.22 -4.96 7.30
C ALA A 124 1.40 -4.70 6.36
N LEU A 125 2.62 -4.61 6.90
CA LEU A 125 3.83 -4.39 6.11
C LEU A 125 4.16 -5.57 5.20
N SER A 126 4.00 -6.80 5.67
CA SER A 126 4.22 -8.01 4.86
C SER A 126 3.24 -8.12 3.68
N ARG A 127 1.94 -7.86 3.92
CA ARG A 127 0.94 -7.87 2.86
C ARG A 127 1.12 -6.70 1.89
N LEU A 128 1.43 -5.50 2.41
CA LEU A 128 1.75 -4.33 1.59
C LEU A 128 2.92 -4.60 0.66
N GLN A 129 3.99 -5.24 1.15
CA GLN A 129 5.13 -5.60 0.33
C GLN A 129 4.73 -6.48 -0.85
N GLY A 130 3.92 -7.53 -0.62
CA GLY A 130 3.44 -8.38 -1.70
C GLY A 130 2.53 -7.62 -2.68
N SER A 131 1.62 -6.79 -2.18
CA SER A 131 0.79 -5.93 -3.05
C SER A 131 1.63 -4.96 -3.89
N LEU A 132 2.70 -4.39 -3.35
CA LEU A 132 3.63 -3.52 -4.08
C LEU A 132 4.38 -4.28 -5.18
N GLN A 133 4.75 -5.54 -4.94
CA GLN A 133 5.34 -6.41 -5.97
C GLN A 133 4.34 -6.72 -7.08
N ASP A 134 3.08 -7.02 -6.73
CA ASP A 134 2.02 -7.22 -7.71
C ASP A 134 1.81 -5.96 -8.56
N ILE A 135 1.77 -4.77 -7.95
CA ILE A 135 1.68 -3.48 -8.68
C ILE A 135 2.87 -3.32 -9.62
N LEU A 136 4.08 -3.61 -9.17
CA LEU A 136 5.29 -3.48 -9.98
C LEU A 136 5.21 -4.34 -11.25
N GLN A 137 4.80 -5.61 -11.10
CA GLN A 137 4.62 -6.54 -12.22
C GLN A 137 3.53 -6.04 -13.18
N GLN A 138 2.45 -5.47 -12.66
CA GLN A 138 1.34 -4.98 -13.47
C GLN A 138 1.75 -3.76 -14.30
N LEU A 139 2.55 -2.86 -13.72
CA LEU A 139 3.15 -1.73 -14.44
C LEU A 139 4.07 -2.17 -15.60
N ASP A 140 4.66 -3.36 -15.56
CA ASP A 140 5.45 -3.90 -16.67
C ASP A 140 4.59 -4.34 -17.86
N ILE A 141 3.35 -4.79 -17.61
CA ILE A 141 2.43 -5.28 -18.66
C ILE A 141 1.38 -4.24 -19.10
N SER A 142 1.53 -2.98 -18.65
CA SER A 142 0.59 -1.89 -18.88
C SER A 142 -0.83 -2.18 -18.35
N PRO A 143 -1.13 -1.85 -17.08
CA PRO A 143 -2.42 -2.14 -16.48
C PRO A 143 -3.51 -1.28 -17.12
N GLU A 144 -4.73 -1.81 -17.09
CA GLU A 144 -5.95 -1.06 -17.41
C GLU A 144 -6.19 0.04 -16.35
N CYS A 145 -7.10 0.95 -16.68
CA CYS A 145 -7.66 1.88 -15.72
C CYS A 145 -8.79 1.14 -14.96
#